data_AF-M3ELE2-F1
#
_entry.id   AF-M3ELE2-F1
#
_cell.length_a   1.000
_cell.length_b   1.000
_cell.length_c   1.000
_cell.angle_alpha   90.00
_cell.angle_beta   90.00
_cell.angle_gamma   90.00
#
_symmetry.space_group_name_H-M   'P 1'
#
loop_
_entity.id
_entity.type
_entity.pdbx_description
1 polymer ?
#
loop_
_entity_poly.entity_id
_entity_poly.type
_entity_poly.pdbx_seq_one_letter_code
_entity_poly.pdbx_strand_id
1 'polypeptide(L)'
;MPFAPPQPAAVPAPSLPRAVTHTGSCGGPIRPATPLETTMTWSDDTDRTAPRLTVIGTGYLGATHAICMAVLGFDVLGVDVDPVKIERLNSGEVPFFEPGLPELLAKALDSGRLRFTTSFAEAGEFGDVHFVCVGTPQQRDSYAADLTYVDSAVEELARHLRQRTLVVGKSTVPVGTAARLTEIVRRTAPAGADVELAWNPEFLREGYAVDDTMRPDRLVFGTESAWAEEQLRAAFAPVIAQGTPVVVTDLPTAELVKVAANSFLATKISYINAMAEVCEATGADVTGLAEALAYDDRIGGRFLKPGLGFGGGCLPKDIRAFSHRAEELGVGQAVSFLREVDAINQRRRARTVDLVRELAGGELAGAKVTALGAAFKPNSDDIRDAPALDVARTLHQAGAQVTVIDPAALENARRAYPDLHYGTDVLTAATGADVVVLLTEWAEFREIDPEALGAVVSRRRIVDGRHALDPAQWRAAGWDYRALGRP
;
A
#
# COMPACT_ATOMS: atom_id res chain seq x y z
N MET A 1 5.97 66.08 51.68
CA MET A 1 5.92 64.80 52.41
C MET A 1 4.64 64.09 52.00
N PRO A 2 4.73 63.16 51.04
CA PRO A 2 4.20 61.83 51.32
C PRO A 2 5.07 60.68 50.76
N PHE A 3 4.76 59.49 51.27
CA PHE A 3 5.50 58.24 51.25
C PHE A 3 5.67 57.59 49.87
N ALA A 4 6.83 56.98 49.65
CA ALA A 4 7.11 56.07 48.54
C ALA A 4 6.63 54.62 48.86
N PRO A 5 6.07 53.88 47.89
CA PRO A 5 5.70 52.47 48.08
C PRO A 5 6.89 51.52 47.86
N PRO A 6 6.87 50.30 48.43
CA PRO A 6 7.99 49.38 48.41
C PRO A 6 8.11 48.60 47.08
N GLN A 7 9.34 48.30 46.66
CA GLN A 7 9.64 47.42 45.53
C GLN A 7 9.39 45.94 45.89
N PRO A 8 8.83 45.12 44.98
CA PRO A 8 8.74 43.67 45.16
C PRO A 8 10.07 42.98 44.80
N ALA A 9 10.45 42.00 45.63
CA ALA A 9 11.65 41.19 45.49
C ALA A 9 11.59 40.27 44.26
N ALA A 10 12.71 40.17 43.53
CA ALA A 10 12.87 39.31 42.36
C ALA A 10 13.00 37.83 42.76
N VAL A 11 12.22 36.97 42.11
CA VAL A 11 12.35 35.50 42.13
C VAL A 11 13.30 35.08 40.99
N PRO A 12 14.32 34.25 41.22
CA PRO A 12 15.23 33.82 40.15
C PRO A 12 14.57 32.76 39.25
N ALA A 13 14.67 32.95 37.93
CA ALA A 13 14.24 32.00 36.91
C ALA A 13 15.23 30.82 36.75
N PRO A 14 14.77 29.60 36.41
CA PRO A 14 15.64 28.45 36.21
C PRO A 14 16.43 28.55 34.89
N SER A 15 17.68 28.13 34.93
CA SER A 15 18.62 28.12 33.81
C SER A 15 18.31 27.00 32.80
N LEU A 16 18.05 27.40 31.54
CA LEU A 16 18.01 26.49 30.39
C LEU A 16 19.44 26.19 29.89
N PRO A 17 19.78 24.95 29.53
CA PRO A 17 21.09 24.62 28.98
C PRO A 17 21.28 25.17 27.55
N ARG A 18 22.51 25.61 27.28
CA ARG A 18 22.99 26.27 26.06
C ARG A 18 22.76 25.41 24.81
N ALA A 19 22.21 26.05 23.77
CA ALA A 19 22.20 25.54 22.40
C ALA A 19 23.63 25.43 21.86
N VAL A 20 23.99 24.25 21.35
CA VAL A 20 25.19 24.04 20.54
C VAL A 20 24.83 24.35 19.09
N THR A 21 25.46 25.37 18.53
CA THR A 21 25.38 25.72 17.11
C THR A 21 26.26 24.78 16.30
N HIS A 22 25.64 23.84 15.57
CA HIS A 22 26.33 23.11 14.49
C HIS A 22 26.03 23.79 13.15
N THR A 23 27.04 24.50 12.66
CA THR A 23 27.19 24.81 11.23
C THR A 23 27.89 23.61 10.60
N GLY A 24 27.27 23.00 9.58
CA GLY A 24 27.82 21.83 8.90
C GLY A 24 27.06 21.51 7.62
N SER A 25 27.74 21.64 6.49
CA SER A 25 27.27 21.42 5.12
C SER A 25 26.70 20.01 4.90
N CYS A 26 25.49 19.93 4.34
CA CYS A 26 24.92 18.67 3.84
C CYS A 26 25.48 18.35 2.45
N GLY A 27 26.66 17.72 2.44
CA GLY A 27 27.30 17.13 1.27
C GLY A 27 28.34 16.12 1.74
N GLY A 28 27.95 14.86 1.84
CA GLY A 28 28.80 13.74 2.27
C GLY A 28 28.19 12.40 1.85
N PRO A 29 29.00 11.37 1.55
CA PRO A 29 28.76 10.43 0.47
C PRO A 29 27.75 9.32 0.83
N ILE A 30 27.02 8.88 -0.19
CA ILE A 30 26.25 7.63 -0.22
C ILE A 30 27.22 6.49 0.14
N ARG A 31 26.97 5.81 1.26
CA ARG A 31 27.67 4.57 1.60
C ARG A 31 27.27 3.49 0.58
N PRO A 32 28.21 2.74 -0.01
CA PRO A 32 27.85 1.63 -0.87
C PRO A 32 27.12 0.57 -0.04
N ALA A 33 26.05 0.02 -0.61
CA ALA A 33 25.33 -1.10 -0.04
C ALA A 33 26.30 -2.29 0.09
N THR A 34 26.54 -2.73 1.33
CA THR A 34 27.28 -3.97 1.60
C THR A 34 26.38 -5.14 1.19
N PRO A 35 26.84 -6.11 0.38
CA PRO A 35 26.08 -7.33 0.13
C PRO A 35 25.86 -8.07 1.45
N LEU A 36 24.62 -8.43 1.76
CA LEU A 36 24.27 -9.29 2.88
C LEU A 36 24.71 -10.73 2.57
N GLU A 37 25.97 -11.07 2.82
CA GLU A 37 26.38 -12.46 3.03
C GLU A 37 26.20 -12.80 4.51
N THR A 38 25.00 -13.23 4.88
CA THR A 38 24.75 -13.86 6.18
C THR A 38 24.72 -15.37 5.98
N THR A 39 25.85 -16.04 6.22
CA THR A 39 25.88 -17.50 6.38
C THR A 39 25.22 -17.86 7.71
N MET A 40 23.90 -18.02 7.70
CA MET A 40 23.17 -18.71 8.78
C MET A 40 23.42 -20.21 8.62
N THR A 41 24.22 -20.78 9.52
CA THR A 41 24.37 -22.22 9.67
C THR A 41 23.16 -22.77 10.39
N TRP A 42 22.40 -23.62 9.71
CA TRP A 42 21.27 -24.36 10.27
C TRP A 42 21.81 -25.49 11.16
N SER A 43 21.45 -25.49 12.45
CA SER A 43 21.63 -26.66 13.31
C SER A 43 20.39 -27.54 13.17
N ASP A 44 20.57 -28.70 12.55
CA ASP A 44 19.61 -29.80 12.65
C ASP A 44 19.69 -30.39 14.07
N ASP A 45 18.50 -30.68 14.62
CA ASP A 45 18.23 -31.49 15.81
C ASP A 45 18.09 -30.74 17.16
N THR A 46 16.85 -30.32 17.49
CA THR A 46 16.07 -30.78 18.66
C THR A 46 14.67 -30.14 18.69
N ASP A 47 13.63 -30.97 18.71
CA ASP A 47 12.27 -30.77 19.27
C ASP A 47 11.36 -29.65 18.69
N ARG A 48 10.13 -30.01 18.30
CA ARG A 48 9.24 -29.18 17.47
C ARG A 48 8.65 -27.98 18.25
N THR A 49 9.43 -26.92 18.40
CA THR A 49 9.09 -25.71 19.17
C THR A 49 8.38 -24.62 18.37
N ALA A 50 8.48 -24.63 17.04
CA ALA A 50 7.81 -23.65 16.17
C ALA A 50 6.45 -24.17 15.67
N PRO A 51 5.38 -23.34 15.65
CA PRO A 51 4.08 -23.73 15.12
C PRO A 51 4.14 -23.93 13.60
N ARG A 52 3.37 -24.90 13.09
CA ARG A 52 3.10 -25.05 11.65
C ARG A 52 2.04 -24.04 11.23
N LEU A 53 2.27 -23.36 10.11
CA LEU A 53 1.43 -22.25 9.68
C LEU A 53 0.66 -22.62 8.42
N THR A 54 -0.64 -22.33 8.36
CA THR A 54 -1.37 -22.32 7.08
C THR A 54 -1.73 -20.91 6.69
N VAL A 55 -1.72 -20.61 5.40
CA VAL A 55 -2.17 -19.31 4.88
C VAL A 55 -3.30 -19.52 3.88
N ILE A 56 -4.51 -19.11 4.26
CA ILE A 56 -5.74 -19.25 3.48
C ILE A 56 -5.94 -18.01 2.62
N GLY A 57 -5.97 -18.20 1.30
CA GLY A 57 -5.89 -17.16 0.29
C GLY A 57 -4.44 -16.88 -0.09
N THR A 58 -4.10 -17.08 -1.35
CA THR A 58 -2.75 -16.88 -1.91
C THR A 58 -2.72 -15.75 -2.94
N GLY A 59 -3.57 -14.74 -2.72
CA GLY A 59 -3.42 -13.44 -3.39
C GLY A 59 -2.18 -12.70 -2.90
N TYR A 60 -2.02 -11.45 -3.32
CA TYR A 60 -0.85 -10.62 -3.01
C TYR A 60 -0.39 -10.68 -1.54
N LEU A 61 -1.33 -10.48 -0.60
CA LEU A 61 -1.08 -10.58 0.85
C LEU A 61 -0.62 -11.99 1.27
N GLY A 62 -1.44 -13.00 0.97
CA GLY A 62 -1.26 -14.32 1.54
C GLY A 62 -0.10 -15.10 0.92
N ALA A 63 0.13 -14.99 -0.39
CA ALA A 63 1.31 -15.60 -1.01
C ALA A 63 2.61 -14.97 -0.47
N THR A 64 2.68 -13.65 -0.39
CA THR A 64 3.83 -12.95 0.19
C THR A 64 4.06 -13.37 1.64
N HIS A 65 3.00 -13.41 2.45
CA HIS A 65 3.09 -13.86 3.83
C HIS A 65 3.59 -15.31 3.91
N ALA A 66 2.99 -16.24 3.18
CA ALA A 66 3.39 -17.65 3.19
C ALA A 66 4.86 -17.86 2.82
N ILE A 67 5.32 -17.19 1.76
CA ILE A 67 6.71 -17.26 1.30
C ILE A 67 7.66 -16.69 2.36
N CYS A 68 7.37 -15.51 2.91
CA CYS A 68 8.21 -14.89 3.93
C CYS A 68 8.28 -15.73 5.21
N MET A 69 7.15 -16.30 5.67
CA MET A 69 7.14 -17.16 6.85
C MET A 69 7.96 -18.44 6.62
N ALA A 70 7.91 -19.03 5.43
CA ALA A 70 8.76 -20.19 5.12
C ALA A 70 10.26 -19.83 5.12
N VAL A 71 10.61 -18.66 4.59
CA VAL A 71 11.99 -18.13 4.61
C VAL A 71 12.47 -17.85 6.04
N LEU A 72 11.56 -17.47 6.95
CA LEU A 72 11.83 -17.29 8.39
C LEU A 72 11.97 -18.63 9.14
N GLY A 73 11.82 -19.77 8.47
CA GLY A 73 12.10 -21.10 9.00
C GLY A 73 10.87 -21.89 9.46
N PHE A 74 9.65 -21.38 9.22
CA PHE A 74 8.41 -22.11 9.55
C PHE A 74 8.06 -23.11 8.45
N ASP A 75 7.38 -24.20 8.83
CA ASP A 75 6.71 -25.07 7.87
C ASP A 75 5.34 -24.47 7.53
N VAL A 76 5.13 -24.18 6.25
CA VAL A 76 4.00 -23.39 5.75
C VAL A 76 3.23 -24.13 4.65
N LEU A 77 1.91 -24.13 4.78
CA LEU A 77 0.97 -24.61 3.76
C LEU A 77 0.09 -23.46 3.26
N GLY A 78 0.30 -23.03 2.02
CA GLY A 78 -0.58 -22.06 1.36
C GLY A 78 -1.82 -22.75 0.77
N VAL A 79 -2.99 -22.13 0.91
CA VAL A 79 -4.28 -22.69 0.49
C VAL A 79 -5.04 -21.68 -0.35
N ASP A 80 -5.56 -22.10 -1.50
CA ASP A 80 -6.43 -21.27 -2.35
C ASP A 80 -7.43 -22.17 -3.08
N VAL A 81 -8.59 -21.61 -3.43
CA VAL A 81 -9.62 -22.34 -4.18
C VAL A 81 -9.31 -22.44 -5.67
N ASP A 82 -8.40 -21.59 -6.17
CA ASP A 82 -8.01 -21.52 -7.57
C ASP A 82 -6.88 -22.52 -7.89
N PRO A 83 -7.16 -23.64 -8.57
CA PRO A 83 -6.14 -24.65 -8.87
C PRO A 83 -5.04 -24.13 -9.82
N VAL A 84 -5.36 -23.19 -10.71
CA VAL A 84 -4.38 -22.62 -11.65
C VAL A 84 -3.35 -21.80 -10.89
N LYS A 85 -3.81 -21.04 -9.89
CA LYS A 85 -2.92 -20.26 -9.02
C LYS A 85 -2.03 -21.17 -8.17
N ILE A 86 -2.57 -22.25 -7.62
CA ILE A 86 -1.82 -23.25 -6.85
C ILE A 86 -0.75 -23.93 -7.71
N GLU A 87 -1.08 -24.31 -8.94
CA GLU A 87 -0.12 -24.92 -9.87
C GLU A 87 1.04 -23.97 -10.20
N ARG A 88 0.74 -22.72 -10.54
CA ARG A 88 1.76 -21.68 -10.80
C ARG A 88 2.69 -21.49 -9.61
N LEU A 89 2.14 -21.30 -8.40
CA LEU A 89 2.92 -21.12 -7.18
C LEU A 89 3.81 -22.34 -6.87
N ASN A 90 3.28 -23.56 -6.98
CA ASN A 90 4.09 -24.78 -6.79
C ASN A 90 5.17 -24.97 -7.86
N SER A 91 5.00 -24.40 -9.05
CA SER A 91 6.01 -24.40 -10.11
C SER A 91 7.07 -23.29 -9.97
N GLY A 92 7.01 -22.49 -8.91
CA GLY A 92 7.93 -21.37 -8.67
C GLY A 92 7.54 -20.07 -9.37
N GLU A 93 6.31 -19.96 -9.89
CA GLU A 93 5.82 -18.76 -10.58
C GLU A 93 4.88 -17.96 -9.68
N VAL A 94 5.25 -16.70 -9.39
CA VAL A 94 4.40 -15.76 -8.65
C VAL A 94 3.37 -15.14 -9.63
N PRO A 95 2.06 -15.15 -9.31
CA PRO A 95 1.01 -14.69 -10.23
C PRO A 95 0.82 -13.17 -10.30
N PHE A 96 1.67 -12.39 -9.63
CA PHE A 96 1.66 -10.92 -9.56
C PHE A 96 3.10 -10.40 -9.45
N PHE A 97 3.31 -9.11 -9.68
CA PHE A 97 4.63 -8.51 -9.58
C PHE A 97 4.94 -8.08 -8.14
N GLU A 98 6.00 -8.65 -7.56
CA GLU A 98 6.60 -8.16 -6.31
C GLU A 98 8.12 -8.33 -6.34
N PRO A 99 8.91 -7.25 -6.17
CA PRO A 99 10.37 -7.34 -6.20
C PRO A 99 10.95 -8.33 -5.19
N GLY A 100 11.82 -9.24 -5.67
CA GLY A 100 12.50 -10.23 -4.84
C GLY A 100 11.64 -11.43 -4.40
N LEU A 101 10.33 -11.40 -4.64
CA LEU A 101 9.44 -12.48 -4.23
C LEU A 101 9.64 -13.79 -5.04
N PRO A 102 9.87 -13.77 -6.37
CA PRO A 102 10.13 -15.00 -7.13
C PRO A 102 11.36 -15.78 -6.62
N GLU A 103 12.45 -15.09 -6.28
CA GLU A 103 13.66 -15.70 -5.75
C GLU A 103 13.42 -16.32 -4.37
N LEU A 104 12.63 -15.64 -3.52
CA LEU A 104 12.24 -16.17 -2.21
C LEU A 104 11.28 -17.36 -2.33
N LEU A 105 10.36 -17.35 -3.30
CA LEU A 105 9.47 -18.47 -3.58
C LEU A 105 10.29 -19.72 -3.95
N ALA A 106 11.22 -19.59 -4.89
CA ALA A 106 12.10 -20.70 -5.28
C ALA A 106 12.87 -21.27 -4.08
N LYS A 107 13.50 -20.39 -3.28
CA LYS A 107 14.22 -20.80 -2.06
C LYS A 107 13.31 -21.51 -1.05
N ALA A 108 12.09 -21.02 -0.86
CA ALA A 108 11.15 -21.58 0.09
C ALA A 108 10.65 -22.97 -0.36
N LEU A 109 10.37 -23.15 -1.65
CA LEU A 109 10.00 -24.44 -2.24
C LEU A 109 11.16 -25.45 -2.15
N ASP A 110 12.37 -25.04 -2.53
CA ASP A 110 13.58 -25.90 -2.49
C ASP A 110 13.90 -26.38 -1.07
N SER A 111 13.56 -25.58 -0.06
CA SER A 111 13.75 -25.97 1.35
C SER A 111 12.79 -27.07 1.84
N GLY A 112 11.72 -27.35 1.08
CA GLY A 112 10.64 -28.26 1.48
C GLY A 112 9.71 -27.71 2.56
N ARG A 113 9.96 -26.48 3.06
CA ARG A 113 9.15 -25.84 4.09
C ARG A 113 7.89 -25.17 3.57
N LEU A 114 7.80 -24.90 2.27
CA LEU A 114 6.63 -24.31 1.64
C LEU A 114 6.03 -25.24 0.61
N ARG A 115 4.71 -25.38 0.63
CA ARG A 115 3.94 -25.98 -0.46
C ARG A 115 2.54 -25.37 -0.51
N PHE A 116 1.87 -25.55 -1.65
CA PHE A 116 0.55 -25.01 -1.89
C PHE A 116 -0.47 -26.10 -2.22
N THR A 117 -1.71 -25.95 -1.75
CA THR A 117 -2.81 -26.92 -1.93
C THR A 117 -4.15 -26.23 -2.16
N THR A 118 -5.14 -26.97 -2.66
CA THR A 118 -6.55 -26.54 -2.68
C THR A 118 -7.37 -27.16 -1.54
N SER A 119 -6.76 -28.02 -0.72
CA SER A 119 -7.46 -28.81 0.30
C SER A 119 -7.50 -28.11 1.66
N PHE A 120 -8.71 -27.68 2.07
CA PHE A 120 -8.95 -27.20 3.44
C PHE A 120 -8.87 -28.31 4.49
N ALA A 121 -9.19 -29.56 4.12
CA ALA A 121 -9.02 -30.70 5.00
C ALA A 121 -7.55 -30.91 5.39
N GLU A 122 -6.67 -30.82 4.41
CA GLU A 122 -5.22 -30.90 4.63
C GLU A 122 -4.72 -29.72 5.47
N ALA A 123 -5.26 -28.52 5.26
CA ALA A 123 -4.94 -27.35 6.08
C ALA A 123 -5.27 -27.57 7.56
N GLY A 124 -6.45 -28.11 7.87
CA GLY A 124 -6.87 -28.40 9.24
C GLY A 124 -6.08 -29.53 9.92
N GLU A 125 -5.51 -30.46 9.16
CA GLU A 125 -4.62 -31.52 9.68
C GLU A 125 -3.17 -31.03 9.88
N PHE A 126 -2.73 -30.10 9.03
CA PHE A 126 -1.36 -29.58 9.02
C PHE A 126 -1.12 -28.44 10.01
N GLY A 127 -2.00 -27.44 10.05
CA GLY A 127 -1.72 -26.18 10.73
C GLY A 127 -1.94 -26.24 12.24
N ASP A 128 -1.06 -25.55 12.98
CA ASP A 128 -1.27 -25.22 14.39
C ASP A 128 -1.83 -23.77 14.50
N VAL A 129 -1.43 -22.89 13.57
CA VAL A 129 -1.93 -21.51 13.39
C VAL A 129 -2.36 -21.27 11.94
N HIS A 130 -3.55 -20.73 11.74
CA HIS A 130 -4.17 -20.56 10.42
C HIS A 130 -4.44 -19.08 10.09
N PHE A 131 -3.65 -18.48 9.20
CA PHE A 131 -3.84 -17.10 8.75
C PHE A 131 -4.86 -16.99 7.62
N VAL A 132 -5.90 -16.18 7.81
CA VAL A 132 -6.91 -15.87 6.78
C VAL A 132 -6.53 -14.57 6.07
N CYS A 133 -6.14 -14.69 4.81
CA CYS A 133 -5.54 -13.66 3.96
C CYS A 133 -6.32 -13.43 2.65
N VAL A 134 -7.61 -13.76 2.64
CA VAL A 134 -8.48 -13.59 1.46
C VAL A 134 -8.89 -12.13 1.25
N GLY A 135 -9.27 -11.80 0.02
CA GLY A 135 -9.67 -10.45 -0.35
C GLY A 135 -11.00 -10.01 0.27
N THR A 136 -11.10 -8.72 0.60
CA THR A 136 -12.33 -8.04 1.01
C THR A 136 -12.57 -6.84 0.07
N PRO A 137 -12.94 -7.12 -1.19
CA PRO A 137 -13.19 -6.07 -2.16
C PRO A 137 -14.39 -5.21 -1.73
N GLN A 138 -14.54 -4.04 -2.35
CA GLN A 138 -15.78 -3.27 -2.19
C GLN A 138 -16.93 -4.00 -2.91
N GLN A 139 -18.13 -3.99 -2.33
CA GLN A 139 -19.33 -4.46 -3.02
C GLN A 139 -19.62 -3.62 -4.28
N ARG A 140 -20.20 -4.25 -5.31
CA ARG A 140 -20.43 -3.60 -6.61
C ARG A 140 -21.31 -2.35 -6.54
N ASP A 141 -22.37 -2.42 -5.74
CA ASP A 141 -23.42 -1.39 -5.66
C ASP A 141 -23.50 -0.72 -4.28
N SER A 142 -22.43 -0.84 -3.48
CA SER A 142 -22.35 -0.29 -2.13
C SER A 142 -20.91 0.09 -1.78
N TYR A 143 -20.72 0.99 -0.82
CA TYR A 143 -19.40 1.27 -0.24
C TYR A 143 -18.97 0.24 0.82
N ALA A 144 -19.83 -0.72 1.15
CA ALA A 144 -19.51 -1.81 2.06
C ALA A 144 -18.35 -2.70 1.56
N ALA A 145 -17.61 -3.26 2.51
CA ALA A 145 -16.70 -4.37 2.22
C ALA A 145 -17.50 -5.65 1.95
N ASP A 146 -17.09 -6.42 0.95
CA ASP A 146 -17.59 -7.76 0.70
C ASP A 146 -16.88 -8.77 1.60
N LEU A 147 -17.64 -9.34 2.55
CA LEU A 147 -17.15 -10.33 3.51
C LEU A 147 -17.36 -11.76 3.07
N THR A 148 -17.97 -12.00 1.89
CA THR A 148 -18.30 -13.35 1.38
C THR A 148 -17.08 -14.27 1.40
N TYR A 149 -15.92 -13.79 0.98
CA TYR A 149 -14.70 -14.59 0.91
C TYR A 149 -14.13 -14.92 2.28
N VAL A 150 -14.11 -13.96 3.21
CA VAL A 150 -13.62 -14.18 4.59
C VAL A 150 -14.53 -15.16 5.31
N ASP A 151 -15.84 -14.95 5.22
CA ASP A 151 -16.83 -15.79 5.85
C ASP A 151 -16.73 -17.23 5.32
N SER A 152 -16.69 -17.40 3.99
CA SER A 152 -16.54 -18.72 3.37
C SER A 152 -15.21 -19.41 3.73
N ALA A 153 -14.10 -18.67 3.77
CA ALA A 153 -12.80 -19.24 4.10
C ALA A 153 -12.71 -19.70 5.56
N VAL A 154 -13.26 -18.91 6.48
CA VAL A 154 -13.30 -19.24 7.91
C VAL A 154 -14.23 -20.42 8.16
N GLU A 155 -15.43 -20.42 7.56
CA GLU A 155 -16.38 -21.52 7.71
C GLU A 155 -15.83 -22.83 7.15
N GLU A 156 -15.23 -22.80 5.96
CA GLU A 156 -14.68 -24.00 5.34
C GLU A 156 -13.51 -24.56 6.14
N LEU A 157 -12.57 -23.70 6.57
CA LEU A 157 -11.48 -24.12 7.44
C LEU A 157 -12.01 -24.73 8.74
N ALA A 158 -12.97 -24.07 9.40
CA ALA A 158 -13.50 -24.50 10.68
C ALA A 158 -14.05 -25.94 10.65
N ARG A 159 -14.71 -26.37 9.55
CA ARG A 159 -15.24 -27.74 9.39
C ARG A 159 -14.17 -28.84 9.56
N HIS A 160 -12.90 -28.50 9.38
CA HIS A 160 -11.78 -29.44 9.46
C HIS A 160 -10.96 -29.34 10.75
N LEU A 161 -11.25 -28.37 11.64
CA LEU A 161 -10.48 -28.14 12.87
C LEU A 161 -10.94 -29.08 14.00
N ARG A 162 -10.14 -30.13 14.23
CA ARG A 162 -10.41 -31.18 15.24
C ARG A 162 -9.53 -31.09 16.48
N GLN A 163 -8.56 -30.19 16.49
CA GLN A 163 -7.60 -29.99 17.57
C GLN A 163 -7.63 -28.53 18.02
N ARG A 164 -7.08 -28.27 19.20
CA ARG A 164 -6.86 -26.91 19.68
C ARG A 164 -5.93 -26.17 18.73
N THR A 165 -6.43 -25.12 18.09
CA THR A 165 -5.75 -24.38 17.01
C THR A 165 -6.13 -22.90 17.06
N LEU A 166 -5.27 -22.05 16.50
CA LEU A 166 -5.53 -20.61 16.41
C LEU A 166 -5.87 -20.21 14.98
N VAL A 167 -7.04 -19.60 14.77
CA VAL A 167 -7.38 -18.92 13.51
C VAL A 167 -7.06 -17.44 13.62
N VAL A 168 -6.29 -16.90 12.68
CA VAL A 168 -5.81 -15.51 12.70
C VAL A 168 -6.34 -14.77 11.48
N GLY A 169 -7.24 -13.81 11.69
CA GLY A 169 -7.66 -12.91 10.62
C GLY A 169 -6.56 -11.89 10.29
N LYS A 170 -6.17 -11.84 9.02
CA LYS A 170 -5.19 -10.87 8.49
C LYS A 170 -5.77 -9.95 7.42
N SER A 171 -6.85 -10.41 6.78
CA SER A 171 -7.69 -9.60 5.89
C SER A 171 -8.16 -8.30 6.55
N THR A 172 -8.27 -7.23 5.76
CA THR A 172 -8.84 -5.96 6.24
C THR A 172 -10.36 -6.09 6.28
N VAL A 173 -10.96 -6.02 7.46
CA VAL A 173 -12.41 -6.18 7.66
C VAL A 173 -12.99 -4.99 8.44
N PRO A 174 -14.29 -4.71 8.31
CA PRO A 174 -14.98 -3.75 9.16
C PRO A 174 -15.00 -4.21 10.63
N VAL A 175 -14.95 -3.26 11.56
CA VAL A 175 -14.99 -3.55 13.00
C VAL A 175 -16.26 -4.33 13.41
N GLY A 176 -16.07 -5.34 14.25
CA GLY A 176 -17.09 -6.28 14.70
C GLY A 176 -17.14 -7.57 13.89
N THR A 177 -16.30 -7.72 12.87
CA THR A 177 -16.24 -8.94 12.05
C THR A 177 -15.61 -10.09 12.82
N ALA A 178 -14.49 -9.84 13.50
CA ALA A 178 -13.76 -10.82 14.29
C ALA A 178 -14.65 -11.46 15.37
N ALA A 179 -15.40 -10.65 16.14
CA ALA A 179 -16.32 -11.15 17.16
C ALA A 179 -17.41 -12.07 16.56
N ARG A 180 -17.97 -11.70 15.40
CA ARG A 180 -18.93 -12.54 14.68
C ARG A 180 -18.30 -13.85 14.19
N LEU A 181 -17.09 -13.79 13.67
CA LEU A 181 -16.34 -14.96 13.18
C LEU A 181 -15.94 -15.89 14.32
N THR A 182 -15.61 -15.38 15.51
CA THR A 182 -15.34 -16.20 16.70
C THR A 182 -16.51 -17.15 16.99
N GLU A 183 -17.74 -16.64 16.95
CA GLU A 183 -18.94 -17.46 17.17
C GLU A 183 -19.17 -18.48 16.04
N ILE A 184 -18.88 -18.11 14.80
CA ILE A 184 -18.98 -19.01 13.64
C ILE A 184 -17.97 -20.16 13.77
N VAL A 185 -16.71 -19.85 14.12
CA VAL A 185 -15.65 -20.84 14.30
C VAL A 185 -16.03 -21.82 15.42
N ARG A 186 -16.39 -21.31 16.60
CA ARG A 186 -16.76 -22.15 17.76
C ARG A 186 -17.95 -23.07 17.47
N ARG A 187 -18.92 -22.60 16.70
CA ARG A 187 -20.11 -23.39 16.33
C ARG A 187 -19.82 -24.43 15.27
N THR A 188 -18.91 -24.13 14.34
CA THR A 188 -18.68 -24.95 13.13
C THR A 188 -17.58 -25.99 13.34
N ALA A 189 -16.56 -25.65 14.14
CA ALA A 189 -15.42 -26.52 14.36
C ALA A 189 -15.76 -27.73 15.21
N PRO A 190 -15.36 -28.95 14.82
CA PRO A 190 -15.46 -30.14 15.67
C PRO A 190 -14.81 -29.98 17.05
N ALA A 191 -13.72 -29.21 17.16
CA ALA A 191 -13.05 -28.90 18.42
C ALA A 191 -13.76 -27.81 19.25
N GLY A 192 -14.81 -27.17 18.72
CA GLY A 192 -15.64 -26.22 19.45
C GLY A 192 -14.85 -25.05 20.04
N ALA A 193 -14.94 -24.89 21.37
CA ALA A 193 -14.29 -23.80 22.10
C ALA A 193 -12.75 -23.88 22.16
N ASP A 194 -12.16 -25.03 21.80
CA ASP A 194 -10.71 -25.17 21.71
C ASP A 194 -10.12 -24.49 20.46
N VAL A 195 -10.95 -24.08 19.50
CA VAL A 195 -10.51 -23.21 18.41
C VAL A 195 -10.72 -21.75 18.82
N GLU A 196 -9.63 -21.02 18.96
CA GLU A 196 -9.67 -19.59 19.28
C GLU A 196 -9.43 -18.75 18.02
N LEU A 197 -9.95 -17.53 18.01
CA LEU A 197 -9.75 -16.58 16.92
C LEU A 197 -9.02 -15.34 17.43
N ALA A 198 -8.03 -14.91 16.67
CA ALA A 198 -7.31 -13.66 16.88
C ALA A 198 -7.31 -12.81 15.61
N TRP A 199 -6.96 -11.53 15.72
CA TRP A 199 -6.84 -10.62 14.59
C TRP A 199 -5.45 -9.99 14.53
N ASN A 200 -4.75 -10.17 13.42
CA ASN A 200 -3.44 -9.59 13.14
C ASN A 200 -3.50 -8.81 11.83
N PRO A 201 -3.93 -7.53 11.83
CA PRO A 201 -4.01 -6.75 10.60
C PRO A 201 -2.64 -6.59 9.94
N GLU A 202 -2.61 -6.57 8.62
CA GLU A 202 -1.41 -6.34 7.83
C GLU A 202 -1.26 -4.87 7.39
N PHE A 203 -0.03 -4.36 7.32
CA PHE A 203 0.32 -3.00 6.93
C PHE A 203 1.31 -2.88 5.77
N LEU A 204 1.64 -4.00 5.13
CA LEU A 204 2.52 -4.03 3.97
C LEU A 204 2.06 -3.10 2.86
N ARG A 205 3.05 -2.58 2.13
CA ARG A 205 2.87 -1.75 0.95
C ARG A 205 3.27 -2.58 -0.26
N GLU A 206 2.43 -2.58 -1.30
CA GLU A 206 2.83 -3.28 -2.52
C GLU A 206 4.16 -2.75 -3.10
N GLY A 207 5.00 -3.58 -3.72
CA GLY A 207 6.35 -3.21 -4.16
C GLY A 207 7.40 -3.17 -3.04
N TYR A 208 7.00 -3.33 -1.77
CA TYR A 208 7.85 -3.43 -0.57
C TYR A 208 7.34 -4.51 0.39
N ALA A 209 6.48 -5.41 -0.07
CA ALA A 209 5.73 -6.33 0.76
C ALA A 209 6.64 -7.38 1.42
N VAL A 210 7.71 -7.78 0.74
CA VAL A 210 8.75 -8.65 1.32
C VAL A 210 9.39 -7.96 2.53
N ASP A 211 9.91 -6.75 2.35
CA ASP A 211 10.57 -6.00 3.43
C ASP A 211 9.61 -5.69 4.58
N ASP A 212 8.39 -5.24 4.26
CA ASP A 212 7.38 -4.90 5.26
C ASP A 212 6.91 -6.14 6.05
N THR A 213 6.93 -7.33 5.46
CA THR A 213 6.60 -8.60 6.15
C THR A 213 7.77 -9.08 7.02
N MET A 214 9.00 -8.99 6.51
CA MET A 214 10.20 -9.47 7.19
C MET A 214 10.65 -8.54 8.32
N ARG A 215 10.38 -7.24 8.18
CA ARG A 215 10.76 -6.16 9.12
C ARG A 215 9.63 -5.13 9.26
N PRO A 216 8.48 -5.51 9.83
CA PRO A 216 7.38 -4.57 10.01
C PRO A 216 7.72 -3.50 11.04
N ASP A 217 7.16 -2.30 10.85
CA ASP A 217 7.26 -1.20 11.83
C ASP A 217 6.67 -1.58 13.19
N ARG A 218 5.67 -2.47 13.20
CA ARG A 218 4.98 -3.01 14.39
C ARG A 218 4.11 -4.21 14.02
N LEU A 219 3.82 -5.04 15.01
CA LEU A 219 2.79 -6.07 14.98
C LEU A 219 1.63 -5.66 15.89
N VAL A 220 0.39 -5.92 15.46
CA VAL A 220 -0.82 -5.69 16.26
C VAL A 220 -1.50 -7.03 16.47
N PHE A 221 -1.75 -7.41 17.73
CA PHE A 221 -2.40 -8.64 18.13
C PHE A 221 -3.72 -8.32 18.84
N GLY A 222 -4.83 -8.49 18.12
CA GLY A 222 -6.17 -8.54 18.68
C GLY A 222 -6.43 -9.94 19.23
N THR A 223 -6.60 -10.09 20.53
CA THR A 223 -6.79 -11.40 21.17
C THR A 223 -7.73 -11.30 22.37
N GLU A 224 -8.39 -12.41 22.71
CA GLU A 224 -9.25 -12.55 23.90
C GLU A 224 -8.64 -13.46 24.98
N SER A 225 -7.48 -14.08 24.71
CA SER A 225 -6.83 -14.99 25.65
C SER A 225 -5.30 -14.89 25.62
N ALA A 226 -4.69 -15.28 26.74
CA ALA A 226 -3.23 -15.39 26.86
C ALA A 226 -2.65 -16.49 25.95
N TRP A 227 -3.42 -17.56 25.70
CA TRP A 227 -2.97 -18.65 24.83
C TRP A 227 -2.89 -18.18 23.36
N ALA A 228 -3.91 -17.48 22.88
CA ALA A 228 -3.89 -16.92 21.53
C ALA A 228 -2.78 -15.88 21.36
N GLU A 229 -2.49 -15.07 22.39
CA GLU A 229 -1.32 -14.17 22.40
C GLU A 229 -0.01 -14.96 22.28
N GLU A 230 0.16 -16.02 23.07
CA GLU A 230 1.35 -16.89 23.05
C GLU A 230 1.58 -17.50 21.67
N GLN A 231 0.52 -18.03 21.04
CA GLN A 231 0.60 -18.60 19.69
C GLN A 231 0.98 -17.54 18.64
N LEU A 232 0.45 -16.32 18.72
CA LEU A 232 0.87 -15.21 17.83
C LEU A 232 2.34 -14.84 18.06
N ARG A 233 2.78 -14.76 19.31
CA ARG A 233 4.20 -14.49 19.64
C ARG A 233 5.12 -15.58 19.10
N ALA A 234 4.71 -16.85 19.18
CA ALA A 234 5.45 -17.96 18.61
C ALA A 234 5.51 -17.87 17.08
N ALA A 235 4.38 -17.58 16.42
CA ALA A 235 4.29 -17.43 14.97
C ALA A 235 5.14 -16.26 14.45
N PHE A 236 5.33 -15.19 15.23
CA PHE A 236 6.15 -14.04 14.85
C PHE A 236 7.51 -13.96 15.57
N ALA A 237 7.95 -15.04 16.23
CA ALA A 237 9.15 -15.02 17.08
C ALA A 237 10.42 -14.51 16.35
N PRO A 238 10.73 -14.92 15.10
CA PRO A 238 11.89 -14.39 14.37
C PRO A 238 11.83 -12.89 14.09
N VAL A 239 10.62 -12.35 13.86
CA VAL A 239 10.39 -10.92 13.58
C VAL A 239 10.49 -10.11 14.88
N ILE A 240 9.89 -10.61 15.96
CA ILE A 240 9.96 -9.99 17.28
C ILE A 240 11.42 -9.96 17.79
N ALA A 241 12.17 -11.02 17.56
CA ALA A 241 13.59 -11.10 17.93
C ALA A 241 14.47 -10.05 17.23
N GLN A 242 14.04 -9.53 16.07
CA GLN A 242 14.71 -8.43 15.37
C GLN A 242 14.37 -7.03 15.95
N GLY A 243 13.53 -6.97 16.99
CA GLY A 243 13.16 -5.74 17.67
C GLY A 243 11.85 -5.11 17.21
N THR A 244 11.05 -5.80 16.37
CA THR A 244 9.74 -5.30 15.97
C THR A 244 8.81 -5.16 17.20
N PRO A 245 8.27 -3.95 17.46
CA PRO A 245 7.33 -3.73 18.56
C PRO A 245 6.05 -4.54 18.39
N VAL A 246 5.52 -5.06 19.51
CA VAL A 246 4.24 -5.78 19.56
C VAL A 246 3.24 -4.99 20.39
N VAL A 247 2.08 -4.71 19.80
CA VAL A 247 0.94 -4.09 20.48
C VAL A 247 -0.16 -5.13 20.63
N VAL A 248 -0.50 -5.47 21.88
CA VAL A 248 -1.59 -6.41 22.20
C VAL A 248 -2.83 -5.61 22.61
N THR A 249 -3.99 -5.97 22.08
CA THR A 249 -5.26 -5.27 22.29
C THR A 249 -6.46 -6.20 22.06
N ASP A 250 -7.68 -5.68 22.21
CA ASP A 250 -8.91 -6.41 21.92
C ASP A 250 -9.19 -6.52 20.40
N LEU A 251 -10.09 -7.43 20.03
CA LEU A 251 -10.44 -7.67 18.61
C LEU A 251 -10.98 -6.41 17.91
N PRO A 252 -11.97 -5.67 18.45
CA PRO A 252 -12.47 -4.46 17.80
C PRO A 252 -11.39 -3.39 17.56
N THR A 253 -10.51 -3.20 18.55
CA THR A 253 -9.41 -2.23 18.44
C THR A 253 -8.43 -2.66 17.36
N ALA A 254 -8.03 -3.93 17.31
CA ALA A 254 -7.12 -4.43 16.27
C ALA A 254 -7.69 -4.27 14.85
N GLU A 255 -8.98 -4.53 14.65
CA GLU A 255 -9.67 -4.27 13.37
C GLU A 255 -9.63 -2.78 13.00
N LEU A 256 -9.90 -1.91 13.98
CA LEU A 256 -9.90 -0.46 13.79
C LEU A 256 -8.50 0.10 13.47
N VAL A 257 -7.42 -0.44 14.02
CA VAL A 257 -6.06 0.07 13.76
C VAL A 257 -5.77 0.11 12.25
N LYS A 258 -6.18 -0.92 11.50
CA LYS A 258 -5.94 -0.98 10.05
C LYS A 258 -6.65 0.14 9.30
N VAL A 259 -7.97 0.24 9.50
CA VAL A 259 -8.79 1.21 8.78
C VAL A 259 -8.48 2.64 9.22
N ALA A 260 -8.15 2.87 10.50
CA ALA A 260 -7.73 4.18 11.00
C ALA A 260 -6.38 4.61 10.39
N ALA A 261 -5.40 3.70 10.33
CA ALA A 261 -4.10 3.98 9.71
C ALA A 261 -4.24 4.32 8.22
N ASN A 262 -4.97 3.50 7.45
CA ASN A 262 -5.18 3.73 6.02
C ASN A 262 -5.98 5.04 5.78
N SER A 263 -6.98 5.32 6.61
CA SER A 263 -7.75 6.58 6.55
C SER A 263 -6.89 7.80 6.83
N PHE A 264 -5.95 7.71 7.78
CA PHE A 264 -5.04 8.80 8.07
C PHE A 264 -4.04 9.03 6.94
N LEU A 265 -3.49 7.96 6.35
CA LEU A 265 -2.60 8.07 5.17
C LEU A 265 -3.30 8.71 3.97
N ALA A 266 -4.54 8.30 3.68
CA ALA A 266 -5.37 8.90 2.64
C ALA A 266 -5.63 10.40 2.93
N THR A 267 -5.93 10.73 4.20
CA THR A 267 -6.11 12.12 4.63
C THR A 267 -4.84 12.95 4.41
N LYS A 268 -3.65 12.45 4.72
CA LYS A 268 -2.39 13.19 4.48
C LYS A 268 -2.20 13.52 2.99
N ILE A 269 -2.46 12.54 2.11
CA ILE A 269 -2.36 12.73 0.65
C ILE A 269 -3.41 13.74 0.16
N SER A 270 -4.68 13.58 0.54
CA SER A 270 -5.72 14.52 0.12
C SER A 270 -5.52 15.91 0.71
N TYR A 271 -5.00 16.02 1.93
CA TYR A 271 -4.68 17.30 2.54
C TYR A 271 -3.65 18.07 1.71
N ILE A 272 -2.52 17.44 1.38
CA ILE A 272 -1.50 18.13 0.58
C ILE A 272 -1.99 18.42 -0.84
N ASN A 273 -2.84 17.57 -1.41
CA ASN A 273 -3.47 17.82 -2.70
C ASN A 273 -4.47 18.99 -2.68
N ALA A 274 -5.21 19.18 -1.59
CA ALA A 274 -6.04 20.37 -1.41
C ALA A 274 -5.17 21.64 -1.26
N MET A 275 -4.03 21.55 -0.58
CA MET A 275 -3.06 22.66 -0.54
C MET A 275 -2.47 22.94 -1.93
N ALA A 276 -2.27 21.91 -2.76
CA ALA A 276 -1.86 22.08 -4.15
C ALA A 276 -2.86 22.93 -4.96
N GLU A 277 -4.17 22.74 -4.77
CA GLU A 277 -5.21 23.57 -5.40
C GLU A 277 -5.11 25.04 -4.96
N VAL A 278 -4.84 25.30 -3.67
CA VAL A 278 -4.63 26.66 -3.16
C VAL A 278 -3.34 27.27 -3.73
N CYS A 279 -2.28 26.48 -3.84
CA CYS A 279 -1.02 26.91 -4.46
C CYS A 279 -1.23 27.30 -5.93
N GLU A 280 -1.98 26.52 -6.71
CA GLU A 280 -2.35 26.84 -8.10
C GLU A 280 -3.09 28.18 -8.20
N ALA A 281 -4.03 28.45 -7.29
CA ALA A 281 -4.82 29.69 -7.31
C ALA A 281 -4.02 30.95 -6.88
N THR A 282 -2.94 30.77 -6.11
CA THR A 282 -2.16 31.86 -5.51
C THR A 282 -0.80 32.07 -6.16
N GLY A 283 -0.34 31.14 -7.01
CA GLY A 283 1.01 31.13 -7.59
C GLY A 283 2.08 30.61 -6.63
N ALA A 284 1.71 29.94 -5.54
CA ALA A 284 2.66 29.29 -4.62
C ALA A 284 3.13 27.92 -5.15
N ASP A 285 4.20 27.35 -4.56
CA ASP A 285 4.69 25.99 -4.87
C ASP A 285 4.38 25.03 -3.72
N VAL A 286 3.53 24.05 -3.99
CA VAL A 286 3.15 23.01 -3.01
C VAL A 286 4.35 22.18 -2.52
N THR A 287 5.41 22.07 -3.31
CA THR A 287 6.60 21.27 -2.93
C THR A 287 7.37 21.95 -1.82
N GLY A 288 7.59 23.27 -1.92
CA GLY A 288 8.18 24.05 -0.84
C GLY A 288 7.30 24.10 0.41
N LEU A 289 5.97 24.15 0.23
CA LEU A 289 5.01 24.05 1.33
C LEU A 289 5.12 22.69 2.04
N ALA A 290 5.14 21.59 1.29
CA ALA A 290 5.27 20.24 1.84
C ALA A 290 6.60 20.05 2.59
N GLU A 291 7.70 20.58 2.05
CA GLU A 291 9.01 20.56 2.70
C GLU A 291 9.00 21.33 4.03
N ALA A 292 8.40 22.53 4.04
CA ALA A 292 8.27 23.33 5.26
C ALA A 292 7.47 22.60 6.36
N LEU A 293 6.39 21.90 5.99
CA LEU A 293 5.60 21.08 6.93
C LEU A 293 6.37 19.86 7.44
N ALA A 294 7.24 19.27 6.59
CA ALA A 294 7.97 18.06 6.92
C ALA A 294 9.00 18.24 8.06
N TYR A 295 9.49 19.46 8.30
CA TYR A 295 10.40 19.76 9.40
C TYR A 295 9.74 19.73 10.79
N ASP A 296 8.41 19.73 10.87
CA ASP A 296 7.70 19.54 12.14
C ASP A 296 7.51 18.04 12.40
N ASP A 297 8.21 17.52 13.42
CA ASP A 297 8.18 16.10 13.79
C ASP A 297 6.76 15.59 14.13
N ARG A 298 5.84 16.46 14.52
CA ARG A 298 4.43 16.10 14.80
C ARG A 298 3.65 15.81 13.53
N ILE A 299 4.09 16.35 12.39
CA ILE A 299 3.49 16.18 11.08
C ILE A 299 4.22 15.06 10.32
N GLY A 300 5.55 15.17 10.24
CA GLY A 300 6.44 14.28 9.50
C GLY A 300 6.27 14.35 7.99
N GLY A 301 7.38 14.23 7.24
CA GLY A 301 7.41 14.40 5.78
C GLY A 301 6.84 13.24 4.93
N ARG A 302 6.63 12.05 5.50
CA ARG A 302 6.11 10.90 4.73
C ARG A 302 4.63 11.10 4.38
N PHE A 303 4.22 10.64 3.19
CA PHE A 303 2.85 10.75 2.66
C PHE A 303 2.36 12.21 2.48
N LEU A 304 3.28 13.15 2.24
CA LEU A 304 2.98 14.55 1.90
C LEU A 304 3.48 14.94 0.50
N LYS A 305 3.67 13.95 -0.39
CA LYS A 305 3.98 14.25 -1.79
C LYS A 305 2.67 14.57 -2.53
N PRO A 306 2.49 15.78 -3.07
CA PRO A 306 1.34 16.11 -3.89
C PRO A 306 1.41 15.38 -5.23
N GLY A 307 0.26 15.20 -5.87
CA GLY A 307 0.21 14.61 -7.20
C GLY A 307 -1.19 14.17 -7.61
N LEU A 308 -1.22 13.17 -8.49
CA LEU A 308 -2.39 12.66 -9.18
C LEU A 308 -3.44 12.01 -8.25
N GLY A 309 -3.08 11.79 -6.99
CA GLY A 309 -3.93 11.13 -6.00
C GLY A 309 -3.47 9.71 -5.69
N PHE A 310 -4.18 9.10 -4.75
CA PHE A 310 -4.00 7.71 -4.36
C PHE A 310 -4.97 6.78 -5.11
N GLY A 311 -4.59 5.50 -5.12
CA GLY A 311 -5.37 4.41 -5.71
C GLY A 311 -4.95 3.08 -5.09
N GLY A 312 -5.02 2.02 -5.90
CA GLY A 312 -4.63 0.67 -5.50
C GLY A 312 -5.74 -0.08 -4.76
N GLY A 313 -5.49 -1.35 -4.49
CA GLY A 313 -6.45 -2.23 -3.84
C GLY A 313 -6.78 -1.91 -2.38
N CYS A 314 -6.18 -0.90 -1.73
CA CYS A 314 -6.35 -0.63 -0.29
C CYS A 314 -7.04 0.70 0.01
N LEU A 315 -6.38 1.85 -0.24
CA LEU A 315 -6.82 3.14 0.32
C LEU A 315 -8.26 3.52 -0.07
N PRO A 316 -8.66 3.52 -1.36
CA PRO A 316 -10.02 3.93 -1.74
C PRO A 316 -11.10 3.03 -1.16
N LYS A 317 -10.92 1.70 -1.24
CA LYS A 317 -11.92 0.76 -0.70
C LYS A 317 -12.02 0.84 0.82
N ASP A 318 -10.90 1.06 1.51
CA ASP A 318 -10.87 1.03 2.97
C ASP A 318 -11.51 2.29 3.57
N ILE A 319 -11.29 3.48 3.00
CA ILE A 319 -11.97 4.69 3.48
C ILE A 319 -13.48 4.64 3.23
N ARG A 320 -13.89 4.10 2.07
CA ARG A 320 -15.31 3.93 1.71
C ARG A 320 -15.99 2.91 2.62
N ALA A 321 -15.36 1.75 2.83
CA ALA A 321 -15.85 0.71 3.73
C ALA A 321 -15.91 1.19 5.18
N PHE A 322 -14.93 1.99 5.62
CA PHE A 322 -14.93 2.54 6.98
C PHE A 322 -16.03 3.58 7.18
N SER A 323 -16.23 4.50 6.22
CA SER A 323 -17.36 5.43 6.25
C SER A 323 -18.70 4.70 6.29
N HIS A 324 -18.87 3.68 5.44
CA HIS A 324 -20.08 2.86 5.43
C HIS A 324 -20.30 2.15 6.77
N ARG A 325 -19.25 1.53 7.33
CA ARG A 325 -19.35 0.85 8.62
C ARG A 325 -19.70 1.82 9.76
N ALA A 326 -19.14 3.02 9.74
CA ALA A 326 -19.47 4.04 10.73
C ALA A 326 -20.95 4.48 10.63
N GLU A 327 -21.52 4.53 9.43
CA GLU A 327 -22.95 4.78 9.23
C GLU A 327 -23.83 3.67 9.82
N GLU A 328 -23.48 2.40 9.58
CA GLU A 328 -24.18 1.25 10.16
C GLU A 328 -24.16 1.26 11.70
N LEU A 329 -23.06 1.75 12.28
CA LEU A 329 -22.88 1.89 13.73
C LEU A 329 -23.53 3.16 14.30
N GLY A 330 -24.16 4.00 13.47
CA GLY A 330 -24.81 5.25 13.90
C GLY A 330 -23.84 6.40 14.23
N VAL A 331 -22.55 6.27 13.88
CA VAL A 331 -21.49 7.26 14.16
C VAL A 331 -20.87 7.86 12.90
N GLY A 332 -21.55 7.76 11.75
CA GLY A 332 -21.04 8.21 10.45
C GLY A 332 -20.54 9.66 10.41
N GLN A 333 -21.09 10.54 11.26
CA GLN A 333 -20.63 11.93 11.38
C GLN A 333 -19.16 12.06 11.81
N ALA A 334 -18.67 11.14 12.64
CA ALA A 334 -17.29 11.16 13.15
C ALA A 334 -16.23 10.99 12.04
N VAL A 335 -16.61 10.38 10.91
CA VAL A 335 -15.73 10.10 9.77
C VAL A 335 -16.25 10.72 8.48
N SER A 336 -17.16 11.69 8.58
CA SER A 336 -17.75 12.38 7.42
C SER A 336 -16.71 13.03 6.51
N PHE A 337 -15.60 13.48 7.10
CA PHE A 337 -14.46 14.06 6.37
C PHE A 337 -13.83 13.09 5.35
N LEU A 338 -13.98 11.77 5.51
CA LEU A 338 -13.44 10.79 4.56
C LEU A 338 -14.09 10.90 3.17
N ARG A 339 -15.34 11.38 3.09
CA ARG A 339 -15.97 11.68 1.80
C ARG A 339 -15.29 12.83 1.08
N GLU A 340 -14.87 13.85 1.82
CA GLU A 340 -14.08 14.96 1.26
C GLU A 340 -12.67 14.51 0.87
N VAL A 341 -12.05 13.62 1.66
CA VAL A 341 -10.77 13.00 1.31
C VAL A 341 -10.86 12.27 -0.04
N ASP A 342 -11.91 11.48 -0.27
CA ASP A 342 -12.15 10.79 -1.54
C ASP A 342 -12.49 11.77 -2.67
N ALA A 343 -13.31 12.79 -2.40
CA ALA A 343 -13.68 13.80 -3.39
C ALA A 343 -12.47 14.62 -3.88
N ILE A 344 -11.56 15.02 -2.98
CA ILE A 344 -10.30 15.67 -3.33
C ILE A 344 -9.48 14.76 -4.25
N ASN A 345 -9.39 13.47 -3.91
CA ASN A 345 -8.66 12.49 -4.69
C ASN A 345 -9.15 12.43 -6.16
N GLN A 346 -10.48 12.38 -6.35
CA GLN A 346 -11.08 12.38 -7.69
C GLN A 346 -10.87 13.71 -8.44
N ARG A 347 -10.94 14.86 -7.75
CA ARG A 347 -10.69 16.17 -8.38
C ARG A 347 -9.26 16.32 -8.90
N ARG A 348 -8.25 15.70 -8.28
CA ARG A 348 -6.87 15.73 -8.79
C ARG A 348 -6.71 14.98 -10.11
N ARG A 349 -7.44 13.87 -10.28
CA ARG A 349 -7.49 13.13 -11.56
C ARG A 349 -8.10 14.00 -12.66
N ALA A 350 -9.24 14.63 -12.38
CA ALA A 350 -9.89 15.58 -13.30
C ALA A 350 -8.97 16.77 -13.64
N ARG A 351 -8.31 17.38 -12.65
CA ARG A 351 -7.39 18.49 -12.88
C ARG A 351 -6.22 18.11 -13.79
N THR A 352 -5.73 16.88 -13.70
CA THR A 352 -4.68 16.38 -14.61
C THR A 352 -5.17 16.31 -16.05
N VAL A 353 -6.40 15.86 -16.28
CA VAL A 353 -7.04 15.87 -17.60
C VAL A 353 -7.16 17.30 -18.14
N ASP A 354 -7.52 18.26 -17.28
CA ASP A 354 -7.61 19.67 -17.67
C ASP A 354 -6.24 20.24 -18.08
N LEU A 355 -5.16 19.93 -17.36
CA LEU A 355 -3.81 20.33 -17.74
C LEU A 355 -3.40 19.76 -19.11
N VAL A 356 -3.73 18.48 -19.37
CA VAL A 356 -3.48 17.87 -20.69
C VAL A 356 -4.30 18.58 -21.77
N ARG A 357 -5.56 18.95 -21.51
CA ARG A 357 -6.41 19.71 -22.44
C ARG A 357 -5.84 21.10 -22.70
N GLU A 358 -5.40 21.82 -21.67
CA GLU A 358 -4.72 23.12 -21.80
C GLU A 358 -3.50 22.99 -22.73
N LEU A 359 -2.64 21.99 -22.49
CA LEU A 359 -1.46 21.74 -23.32
C LEU A 359 -1.81 21.22 -24.72
N ALA A 360 -2.94 20.57 -24.93
CA ALA A 360 -3.41 20.16 -26.26
C ALA A 360 -3.92 21.35 -27.09
N GLY A 361 -4.13 22.52 -26.49
CA GLY A 361 -4.66 23.72 -27.16
C GLY A 361 -6.15 23.95 -26.94
N GLY A 362 -6.73 23.37 -25.88
CA GLY A 362 -8.12 23.57 -25.45
C GLY A 362 -9.10 22.46 -25.83
N GLU A 363 -8.76 21.65 -26.84
CA GLU A 363 -9.57 20.50 -27.29
C GLU A 363 -8.75 19.20 -27.25
N LEU A 364 -9.41 18.10 -26.90
CA LEU A 364 -8.80 16.77 -26.84
C LEU A 364 -9.11 15.91 -28.08
N ALA A 365 -10.11 16.30 -28.88
CA ALA A 365 -10.53 15.53 -30.04
C ALA A 365 -9.39 15.42 -31.06
N GLY A 366 -8.94 14.19 -31.32
CA GLY A 366 -7.83 13.90 -32.23
C GLY A 366 -6.43 14.18 -31.68
N ALA A 367 -6.30 14.73 -30.47
CA ALA A 367 -5.00 14.96 -29.84
C ALA A 367 -4.30 13.62 -29.55
N LYS A 368 -3.01 13.52 -29.87
CA LYS A 368 -2.21 12.33 -29.57
C LYS A 368 -1.56 12.46 -28.20
N VAL A 369 -1.92 11.58 -27.28
CA VAL A 369 -1.41 11.60 -25.90
C VAL A 369 -0.66 10.32 -25.60
N THR A 370 0.55 10.43 -25.07
CA THR A 370 1.31 9.29 -24.54
C THR A 370 1.26 9.33 -23.02
N ALA A 371 0.66 8.29 -22.42
CA ALA A 371 0.51 8.14 -20.99
C ALA A 371 1.59 7.20 -20.43
N LEU A 372 2.51 7.75 -19.64
CA LEU A 372 3.58 7.03 -18.97
C LEU A 372 3.07 6.56 -17.61
N GLY A 373 2.69 5.29 -17.51
CA GLY A 373 2.16 4.63 -16.33
C GLY A 373 0.74 4.10 -16.53
N ALA A 374 0.50 2.91 -15.99
CA ALA A 374 -0.81 2.27 -15.89
C ALA A 374 -1.07 1.76 -14.45
N ALA A 375 -0.03 1.27 -13.76
CA ALA A 375 -0.12 0.85 -12.37
C ALA A 375 -0.49 2.03 -11.45
N PHE A 376 -1.12 1.76 -10.32
CA PHE A 376 -1.49 2.84 -9.38
C PHE A 376 -0.27 3.51 -8.72
N LYS A 377 0.87 2.81 -8.66
CA LYS A 377 2.16 3.24 -8.12
C LYS A 377 3.31 2.43 -8.76
N PRO A 378 4.58 2.87 -8.67
CA PRO A 378 5.70 2.08 -9.19
C PRO A 378 5.90 0.76 -8.43
N ASN A 379 6.62 -0.17 -9.06
CA ASN A 379 6.96 -1.51 -8.56
C ASN A 379 5.75 -2.40 -8.25
N SER A 380 4.63 -2.23 -8.97
CA SER A 380 3.46 -3.09 -8.88
C SER A 380 2.81 -3.21 -10.26
N ASP A 381 2.18 -4.35 -10.55
CA ASP A 381 1.34 -4.54 -11.73
C ASP A 381 -0.15 -4.29 -11.44
N ASP A 382 -0.49 -3.85 -10.22
CA ASP A 382 -1.86 -3.60 -9.79
C ASP A 382 -2.44 -2.33 -10.42
N ILE A 383 -3.61 -2.52 -11.04
CA ILE A 383 -4.37 -1.47 -11.74
C ILE A 383 -5.67 -1.10 -11.01
N ARG A 384 -5.98 -1.72 -9.86
CA ARG A 384 -7.21 -1.46 -9.12
C ARG A 384 -7.26 0.01 -8.68
N ASP A 385 -8.33 0.71 -9.08
CA ASP A 385 -8.51 2.15 -8.83
C ASP A 385 -7.26 2.98 -9.17
N ALA A 386 -6.54 2.60 -10.24
CA ALA A 386 -5.31 3.28 -10.64
C ALA A 386 -5.63 4.68 -11.20
N PRO A 387 -5.09 5.77 -10.61
CA PRO A 387 -5.33 7.12 -11.10
C PRO A 387 -4.82 7.32 -12.54
N ALA A 388 -3.76 6.59 -12.93
CA ALA A 388 -3.20 6.62 -14.27
C ALA A 388 -4.21 6.17 -15.35
N LEU A 389 -4.86 5.03 -15.14
CA LEU A 389 -5.84 4.51 -16.10
C LEU A 389 -7.13 5.32 -16.11
N ASP A 390 -7.54 5.89 -14.97
CA ASP A 390 -8.69 6.79 -14.90
C ASP A 390 -8.46 8.05 -15.76
N VAL A 391 -7.28 8.66 -15.67
CA VAL A 391 -6.88 9.80 -16.52
C VAL A 391 -6.79 9.38 -17.99
N ALA A 392 -6.09 8.29 -18.30
CA ALA A 392 -5.94 7.81 -19.67
C ALA A 392 -7.29 7.52 -20.35
N ARG A 393 -8.20 6.87 -19.62
CA ARG A 393 -9.56 6.57 -20.08
C ARG A 393 -10.38 7.85 -20.25
N THR A 394 -10.31 8.79 -19.33
CA THR A 394 -11.06 10.06 -19.44
C THR A 394 -10.59 10.87 -20.66
N LEU A 395 -9.28 10.90 -20.92
CA LEU A 395 -8.72 11.53 -22.13
C LEU A 395 -9.21 10.84 -23.41
N HIS A 396 -9.20 9.50 -23.43
CA HIS A 396 -9.71 8.72 -24.55
C HIS A 396 -11.20 8.99 -24.82
N GLN A 397 -12.03 8.98 -23.76
CA GLN A 397 -13.46 9.28 -23.85
C GLN A 397 -13.75 10.72 -24.32
N ALA A 398 -12.83 11.66 -24.07
CA ALA A 398 -12.89 13.01 -24.59
C ALA A 398 -12.39 13.15 -26.04
N GLY A 399 -12.04 12.04 -26.71
CA GLY A 399 -11.68 11.98 -28.12
C GLY A 399 -10.17 11.99 -28.41
N ALA A 400 -9.31 11.91 -27.39
CA ALA A 400 -7.87 11.81 -27.59
C ALA A 400 -7.45 10.40 -28.04
N GLN A 401 -6.39 10.32 -28.84
CA GLN A 401 -5.71 9.08 -29.18
C GLN A 401 -4.65 8.80 -28.09
N VAL A 402 -5.01 7.97 -27.11
CA VAL A 402 -4.17 7.70 -25.94
C VAL A 402 -3.38 6.41 -26.13
N THR A 403 -2.06 6.48 -26.01
CA THR A 403 -1.15 5.33 -25.97
C THR A 403 -0.56 5.21 -24.57
N VAL A 404 -0.89 4.13 -23.87
CA VAL A 404 -0.41 3.84 -22.50
C VAL A 404 0.84 2.96 -22.56
N ILE A 405 1.81 3.26 -21.71
CA ILE A 405 2.98 2.40 -21.48
C ILE A 405 3.20 2.23 -19.98
N ASP A 406 3.53 1.01 -19.55
CA ASP A 406 3.89 0.70 -18.17
C ASP A 406 4.88 -0.48 -18.14
N PRO A 407 5.94 -0.46 -17.32
CA PRO A 407 6.91 -1.56 -17.27
C PRO A 407 6.33 -2.90 -16.82
N ALA A 408 5.27 -2.91 -16.00
CA ALA A 408 4.75 -4.12 -15.36
C ALA A 408 3.24 -4.34 -15.55
N ALA A 409 2.43 -3.29 -15.61
CA ALA A 409 0.97 -3.37 -15.57
C ALA A 409 0.29 -3.43 -16.96
N LEU A 410 1.05 -3.46 -18.06
CA LEU A 410 0.49 -3.36 -19.42
C LEU A 410 -0.54 -4.44 -19.75
N GLU A 411 -0.28 -5.69 -19.38
CA GLU A 411 -1.21 -6.79 -19.71
C GLU A 411 -2.50 -6.71 -18.88
N ASN A 412 -2.37 -6.39 -17.59
CA ASN A 412 -3.53 -6.15 -16.73
C ASN A 412 -4.37 -4.99 -17.26
N ALA A 413 -3.72 -3.89 -17.66
CA ALA A 413 -4.38 -2.71 -18.23
C ALA A 413 -5.10 -3.07 -19.54
N ARG A 414 -4.43 -3.75 -20.48
CA ARG A 414 -5.00 -4.18 -21.77
C ARG A 414 -6.24 -5.04 -21.60
N ARG A 415 -6.21 -5.97 -20.64
CA ARG A 415 -7.37 -6.83 -20.34
C ARG A 415 -8.55 -6.04 -19.78
N ALA A 416 -8.28 -5.02 -18.96
CA ALA A 416 -9.32 -4.21 -18.30
C ALA A 416 -9.89 -3.09 -19.19
N TYR A 417 -9.05 -2.51 -20.05
CA TYR A 417 -9.38 -1.36 -20.92
C TYR A 417 -8.89 -1.62 -22.36
N PRO A 418 -9.52 -2.55 -23.09
CA PRO A 418 -9.09 -2.94 -24.44
C PRO A 418 -9.32 -1.84 -25.50
N ASP A 419 -10.03 -0.77 -25.14
CA ASP A 419 -10.30 0.41 -25.95
C ASP A 419 -9.11 1.39 -26.04
N LEU A 420 -8.15 1.30 -25.10
CA LEU A 420 -6.93 2.10 -25.13
C LEU A 420 -5.86 1.47 -26.03
N HIS A 421 -4.95 2.29 -26.56
CA HIS A 421 -3.73 1.78 -27.22
C HIS A 421 -2.62 1.56 -26.20
N TYR A 422 -1.74 0.60 -26.50
CA TYR A 422 -0.66 0.20 -25.61
C TYR A 422 0.67 0.14 -26.37
N GLY A 423 1.70 0.80 -25.85
CA GLY A 423 3.06 0.77 -26.37
C GLY A 423 3.97 -0.15 -25.57
N THR A 424 5.03 -0.65 -26.20
CA THR A 424 6.04 -1.52 -25.56
C THR A 424 7.37 -0.81 -25.27
N ASP A 425 7.59 0.35 -25.89
CA ASP A 425 8.80 1.17 -25.74
C ASP A 425 8.39 2.65 -25.65
N VAL A 426 9.06 3.40 -24.77
CA VAL A 426 8.69 4.79 -24.45
C VAL A 426 8.80 5.70 -25.67
N LEU A 427 9.92 5.61 -26.41
CA LEU A 427 10.17 6.50 -27.55
C LEU A 427 9.22 6.18 -28.70
N THR A 428 8.97 4.90 -28.94
CA THR A 428 8.01 4.44 -29.95
C THR A 428 6.58 4.89 -29.59
N ALA A 429 6.18 4.73 -28.32
CA ALA A 429 4.87 5.16 -27.83
C ALA A 429 4.69 6.69 -27.85
N ALA A 430 5.77 7.44 -27.72
CA ALA A 430 5.79 8.90 -27.77
C ALA A 430 5.88 9.48 -29.19
N THR A 431 6.08 8.64 -30.21
CA THR A 431 6.28 9.11 -31.58
C THR A 431 5.06 9.87 -32.10
N GLY A 432 5.26 11.15 -32.42
CA GLY A 432 4.21 12.06 -32.89
C GLY A 432 3.19 12.47 -31.83
N ALA A 433 3.47 12.29 -30.54
CA ALA A 433 2.59 12.73 -29.46
C ALA A 433 2.54 14.26 -29.35
N ASP A 434 1.34 14.81 -29.17
CA ASP A 434 1.12 16.24 -28.95
C ASP A 434 1.33 16.63 -27.47
N VAL A 435 1.05 15.70 -26.56
CA VAL A 435 1.27 15.84 -25.12
C VAL A 435 1.74 14.50 -24.55
N VAL A 436 2.78 14.53 -23.72
CA VAL A 436 3.17 13.39 -22.87
C VAL A 436 2.63 13.63 -21.46
N VAL A 437 2.13 12.60 -20.79
CA VAL A 437 1.66 12.70 -19.40
C VAL A 437 2.28 11.62 -18.54
N LEU A 438 2.99 12.02 -17.49
CA LEU A 438 3.58 11.11 -16.50
C LEU A 438 2.57 10.85 -15.38
N LEU A 439 2.09 9.61 -15.30
CA LEU A 439 1.01 9.21 -14.40
C LEU A 439 1.47 8.23 -13.31
N THR A 440 2.62 7.57 -13.48
CA THR A 440 3.23 6.70 -12.46
C THR A 440 4.74 6.87 -12.47
N GLU A 441 5.34 7.13 -11.30
CA GLU A 441 6.73 7.52 -11.12
C GLU A 441 7.75 6.36 -11.13
N TRP A 442 7.65 5.49 -12.14
CA TRP A 442 8.65 4.46 -12.43
C TRP A 442 10.05 5.05 -12.59
N ALA A 443 11.10 4.30 -12.22
CA ALA A 443 12.48 4.79 -12.30
C ALA A 443 12.87 5.09 -13.75
N GLU A 444 12.48 4.19 -14.65
CA GLU A 444 12.69 4.28 -16.09
C GLU A 444 12.07 5.54 -16.69
N PHE A 445 10.95 6.01 -16.13
CA PHE A 445 10.30 7.25 -16.59
C PHE A 445 10.92 8.51 -15.98
N ARG A 446 11.44 8.43 -14.76
CA ARG A 446 12.16 9.52 -14.09
C ARG A 446 13.50 9.83 -14.75
N GLU A 447 14.11 8.81 -15.37
CA GLU A 447 15.44 8.86 -15.98
C GLU A 447 15.40 9.14 -17.49
N ILE A 448 14.22 9.42 -18.07
CA ILE A 448 14.09 9.75 -19.49
C ILE A 448 14.90 11.01 -19.82
N ASP A 449 15.73 10.92 -20.86
CA ASP A 449 16.39 12.08 -21.44
C ASP A 449 15.36 12.96 -22.21
N PRO A 450 15.13 14.21 -21.78
CA PRO A 450 14.15 15.08 -22.41
C PRO A 450 14.53 15.46 -23.86
N GLU A 451 15.80 15.39 -24.25
CA GLU A 451 16.20 15.61 -25.65
C GLU A 451 15.84 14.43 -26.54
N ALA A 452 16.13 13.21 -26.08
CA ALA A 452 15.76 11.99 -26.80
C ALA A 452 14.25 11.87 -26.98
N LEU A 453 13.46 12.12 -25.93
CA LEU A 453 12.01 12.14 -26.03
C LEU A 453 11.53 13.30 -26.91
N GLY A 454 12.20 14.45 -26.82
CA GLY A 454 11.89 15.66 -27.58
C GLY A 454 12.12 15.52 -29.08
N ALA A 455 12.87 14.51 -29.53
CA ALA A 455 13.14 14.22 -30.93
C ALA A 455 12.03 13.41 -31.61
N VAL A 456 11.18 12.72 -30.83
CA VAL A 456 10.14 11.82 -31.37
C VAL A 456 8.73 12.39 -31.26
N VAL A 457 8.47 13.29 -30.29
CA VAL A 457 7.15 13.94 -30.12
C VAL A 457 6.86 14.98 -31.20
N SER A 458 5.56 15.27 -31.46
CA SER A 458 5.18 16.36 -32.35
C SER A 458 5.37 17.73 -31.70
N ARG A 459 5.17 17.79 -30.37
CA ARG A 459 5.31 18.98 -29.54
C ARG A 459 5.96 18.62 -28.21
N ARG A 460 6.95 19.40 -27.77
CA ARG A 460 7.62 19.25 -26.47
C ARG A 460 6.72 19.76 -25.35
N ARG A 461 5.65 19.02 -25.02
CA ARG A 461 4.67 19.36 -23.98
C ARG A 461 4.50 18.18 -23.02
N ILE A 462 4.65 18.43 -21.72
CA ILE A 462 4.53 17.39 -20.71
C ILE A 462 3.72 17.84 -19.50
N VAL A 463 2.85 16.95 -19.02
CA VAL A 463 2.21 17.06 -17.71
C VAL A 463 2.84 16.03 -16.77
N ASP A 464 3.50 16.48 -15.71
CA ASP A 464 3.96 15.63 -14.61
C ASP A 464 2.89 15.56 -13.51
N GLY A 465 2.14 14.46 -13.49
CA GLY A 465 1.13 14.18 -12.47
C GLY A 465 1.70 13.72 -11.12
N ARG A 466 3.02 13.46 -11.03
CA ARG A 466 3.65 12.82 -9.86
C ARG A 466 4.78 13.61 -9.23
N HIS A 467 5.11 14.79 -9.75
CA HIS A 467 6.27 15.58 -9.30
C HIS A 467 7.54 14.71 -9.24
N ALA A 468 7.78 13.97 -10.31
CA ALA A 468 8.83 12.97 -10.41
C ALA A 468 9.98 13.43 -11.31
N LEU A 469 9.76 14.45 -12.13
CA LEU A 469 10.74 15.01 -13.05
C LEU A 469 11.35 16.31 -12.50
N ASP A 470 12.57 16.64 -12.96
CA ASP A 470 13.20 17.94 -12.69
C ASP A 470 12.64 19.02 -13.64
N PRO A 471 11.85 19.99 -13.15
CA PRO A 471 11.26 21.01 -14.02
C PRO A 471 12.31 21.87 -14.72
N ALA A 472 13.46 22.13 -14.09
CA ALA A 472 14.50 22.98 -14.66
C ALA A 472 15.17 22.27 -15.85
N GLN A 473 15.45 20.98 -15.71
CA GLN A 473 16.01 20.16 -16.79
C GLN A 473 15.07 20.10 -18.00
N TRP A 474 13.78 19.82 -17.77
CA TRP A 474 12.80 19.70 -18.85
C TRP A 474 12.55 21.04 -19.56
N ARG A 475 12.44 22.14 -18.81
CA ARG A 475 12.30 23.48 -19.39
C ARG A 475 13.54 23.90 -20.17
N ALA A 476 14.74 23.57 -19.70
CA ALA A 476 16.00 23.83 -20.41
C ALA A 476 16.09 23.09 -21.75
N ALA A 477 15.52 21.88 -21.82
CA ALA A 477 15.34 21.12 -23.06
C ALA A 477 14.14 21.61 -23.91
N GLY A 478 13.58 22.79 -23.64
CA GLY A 478 12.53 23.41 -24.45
C GLY A 478 11.13 22.80 -24.30
N TRP A 479 10.87 22.06 -23.22
CA TRP A 479 9.54 21.54 -22.94
C TRP A 479 8.65 22.57 -22.23
N ASP A 480 7.39 22.64 -22.67
CA ASP A 480 6.30 23.22 -21.88
C ASP A 480 5.92 22.22 -20.78
N TYR A 481 6.48 22.46 -19.60
CA TYR A 481 6.36 21.61 -18.42
C TYR A 481 5.26 22.14 -17.50
N ARG A 482 4.24 21.31 -17.25
CA ARG A 482 3.18 21.55 -16.26
C ARG A 482 3.18 20.46 -15.21
N ALA A 483 2.90 20.85 -13.97
CA ALA A 483 2.67 19.92 -12.87
C ALA A 483 1.51 20.43 -12.00
N LEU A 484 0.93 19.51 -11.27
CA LEU A 484 -0.07 19.78 -10.24
C LEU A 484 0.53 20.70 -9.16
N GLY A 485 -0.21 21.68 -8.63
CA GLY A 485 0.28 22.49 -7.50
C GLY A 485 1.46 23.44 -7.77
N ARG A 486 1.86 23.64 -9.03
CA ARG A 486 3.05 24.42 -9.42
C ARG A 486 2.77 25.41 -10.56
N PRO A 487 3.39 26.61 -10.51
CA PRO A 487 3.35 27.58 -11.61
C PRO A 487 4.16 27.15 -12.85
#